data_AF-A0A9P8MFW7-F1
#
_entry.id   AF-A0A9P8MFW7-F1
#
_cell.length_a   1.000
_cell.length_b   1.000
_cell.length_c   1.000
_cell.angle_alpha   90.00
_cell.angle_beta   90.00
_cell.angle_gamma   90.00
#
_symmetry.space_group_name_H-M   'P 1'
#
loop_
_entity.id
_entity.type
_entity.pdbx_description
1 polymer ?
#
loop_
_entity_poly.entity_id
_entity_poly.type
_entity_poly.pdbx_seq_one_letter_code
_entity_poly.pdbx_strand_id
1 'polypeptide(L)'
;MAATTFHRFERLPAELRRQIYVEYLSPLDAPAVYLYNKNLVLRYLDPDGEDERYAGISHEPRVQVKMPALVHVNVEARAVTMSWARTHDISLGFRRETKGHVFSRPWDPTRDALYVSRDKWEEFCELPWESKGVEEMSAKVRHLALPAFTAYYSFNELGNYVMQWFPSLEVLSSVWGPLPELKYSRTKRVSRRQLLAAGVTDDDGTDTGVDPLTGDREERIAAEIQPMWELVRETKDVVRMCVLDPLDETESWEEGELEMWMEELADALLTTELPENVYDVEGQKYSIEFRPVRAVKG
;
A
#
# COMPACT_ATOMS: atom_id res chain seq x y z
N MET A 1 25.33 15.88 -46.53
CA MET A 1 24.79 15.22 -45.34
C MET A 1 23.47 14.58 -45.73
N ALA A 2 23.35 13.25 -45.68
CA ALA A 2 22.12 12.56 -46.04
C ALA A 2 21.07 12.78 -44.94
N ALA A 3 19.89 13.30 -45.31
CA ALA A 3 18.79 13.48 -44.38
C ALA A 3 18.27 12.11 -43.93
N THR A 4 18.50 11.75 -42.67
CA THR A 4 17.87 10.59 -42.04
C THR A 4 16.38 10.83 -41.97
N THR A 5 15.63 10.22 -42.88
CA THR A 5 14.17 10.33 -42.90
C THR A 5 13.61 9.20 -42.03
N PHE A 6 13.08 9.52 -40.86
CA PHE A 6 12.46 8.52 -39.98
C PHE A 6 11.24 7.92 -40.69
N HIS A 7 11.22 6.60 -40.85
CA HIS A 7 10.08 5.91 -41.49
C HIS A 7 8.83 6.05 -40.62
N ARG A 8 7.66 6.20 -41.26
CA ARG A 8 6.37 6.14 -40.55
C ARG A 8 6.25 4.80 -39.83
N PHE A 9 5.68 4.80 -38.63
CA PHE A 9 5.58 3.61 -37.78
C PHE A 9 5.01 2.39 -38.53
N GLU A 10 3.92 2.58 -39.29
CA GLU A 10 3.27 1.53 -40.09
C GLU A 10 4.15 0.89 -41.17
N ARG A 11 5.23 1.57 -41.57
CA ARG A 11 6.18 1.08 -42.59
C ARG A 11 7.39 0.39 -41.98
N LEU A 12 7.48 0.32 -40.65
CA LEU A 12 8.52 -0.43 -39.97
C LEU A 12 8.23 -1.94 -40.10
N PRO A 13 9.28 -2.79 -40.21
CA PRO A 13 9.16 -4.23 -40.02
C PRO A 13 8.37 -4.59 -38.76
N ALA A 14 7.65 -5.71 -38.80
CA ALA A 14 6.80 -6.14 -37.69
C ALA A 14 7.58 -6.34 -36.39
N GLU A 15 8.83 -6.78 -36.49
CA GLU A 15 9.75 -7.00 -35.38
C GLU A 15 10.06 -5.68 -34.67
N LEU A 16 10.34 -4.61 -35.43
CA LEU A 16 10.61 -3.28 -34.87
C LEU A 16 9.36 -2.65 -34.26
N ARG A 17 8.19 -2.80 -34.89
CA ARG A 17 6.92 -2.33 -34.31
C ARG A 17 6.62 -3.03 -33.00
N ARG A 18 6.79 -4.35 -32.95
CA ARG A 18 6.64 -5.15 -31.73
C ARG A 18 7.62 -4.71 -30.65
N GLN A 19 8.89 -4.48 -30.99
CA GLN A 19 9.89 -4.02 -30.02
C GLN A 19 9.51 -2.66 -29.44
N ILE A 20 9.04 -1.71 -30.26
CA ILE A 20 8.55 -0.41 -29.78
C ILE A 20 7.37 -0.58 -28.81
N TYR A 21 6.44 -1.47 -29.12
CA TYR A 21 5.33 -1.75 -28.20
C TYR A 21 5.79 -2.36 -26.88
N VAL A 22 6.72 -3.32 -26.91
CA VAL A 22 7.27 -3.93 -25.68
C VAL A 22 8.02 -2.89 -24.84
N GLU A 23 8.83 -2.05 -25.46
CA GLU A 23 9.58 -0.99 -24.79
C GLU A 23 8.63 0.03 -24.11
N TYR A 24 7.52 0.38 -24.78
CA TYR A 24 6.49 1.22 -24.20
C TYR A 24 5.79 0.61 -22.97
N LEU A 25 5.62 -0.73 -22.97
CA LEU A 25 4.92 -1.44 -21.89
C LEU A 25 5.81 -1.70 -20.67
N SER A 26 7.12 -1.81 -20.86
CA SER A 26 8.11 -2.08 -19.82
C SER A 26 7.94 -1.25 -18.53
N PRO A 27 7.83 0.10 -18.58
CA PRO A 27 7.70 0.91 -17.38
C PRO A 27 6.30 0.88 -16.73
N LEU A 28 5.30 0.22 -17.35
CA LEU A 28 3.91 0.28 -16.90
C LEU A 28 3.58 -0.71 -15.78
N ASP A 29 4.47 -1.66 -15.48
CA ASP A 29 4.42 -2.50 -14.29
C ASP A 29 5.49 -2.05 -13.30
N ALA A 30 5.38 -0.81 -12.81
CA ALA A 30 6.24 -0.29 -11.75
C ALA A 30 5.83 -0.85 -10.37
N PRO A 31 6.72 -0.81 -9.36
CA PRO A 31 6.32 -1.02 -7.96
C PRO A 31 5.09 -0.18 -7.58
N ALA A 32 4.12 -0.83 -6.94
CA ALA A 32 2.88 -0.21 -6.49
C ALA A 32 2.90 0.01 -4.97
N VAL A 33 1.93 0.79 -4.49
CA VAL A 33 1.64 0.92 -3.06
C VAL A 33 0.33 0.20 -2.76
N TYR A 34 0.37 -0.71 -1.79
CA TYR A 34 -0.81 -1.34 -1.23
C TYR A 34 -1.13 -0.71 0.12
N LEU A 35 -2.34 -0.17 0.25
CA LEU A 35 -2.79 0.45 1.48
C LEU A 35 -3.29 -0.66 2.41
N TYR A 36 -2.69 -0.77 3.60
CA TYR A 36 -3.03 -1.76 4.61
C TYR A 36 -4.52 -1.73 4.89
N ASN A 37 -5.14 -2.91 4.80
CA ASN A 37 -6.54 -3.13 5.10
C ASN A 37 -6.77 -4.63 5.31
N LYS A 38 -7.96 -4.95 5.79
CA LYS A 38 -8.36 -6.32 6.15
C LYS A 38 -8.22 -7.34 5.03
N ASN A 39 -8.36 -6.95 3.76
CA ASN A 39 -8.22 -7.88 2.62
C ASN A 39 -6.83 -8.55 2.58
N LEU A 40 -5.79 -7.84 3.02
CA LEU A 40 -4.44 -8.37 3.10
C LEU A 40 -4.31 -9.42 4.20
N VAL A 41 -4.78 -9.09 5.40
CA VAL A 41 -4.61 -9.92 6.60
C VAL A 41 -5.45 -11.20 6.50
N LEU A 42 -6.65 -11.11 5.93
CA LEU A 42 -7.54 -12.26 5.75
C LEU A 42 -6.94 -13.36 4.89
N ARG A 43 -6.05 -13.04 3.95
CA ARG A 43 -5.29 -14.04 3.19
C ARG A 43 -4.54 -15.02 4.09
N TYR A 44 -4.16 -14.59 5.28
CA TYR A 44 -3.40 -15.38 6.25
C TYR A 44 -4.27 -15.91 7.38
N LEU A 45 -5.28 -15.15 7.82
CA LEU A 45 -6.16 -15.53 8.94
C LEU A 45 -7.30 -16.47 8.55
N ASP A 46 -7.86 -16.29 7.36
CA ASP A 46 -8.97 -17.08 6.85
C ASP A 46 -8.72 -17.44 5.37
N PRO A 47 -7.63 -18.17 5.06
CA PRO A 47 -7.23 -18.44 3.68
C PRO A 47 -8.29 -19.16 2.86
N ASP A 48 -9.13 -19.97 3.52
CA ASP A 48 -10.20 -20.75 2.90
C ASP A 48 -11.54 -20.00 2.85
N GLY A 49 -11.64 -18.82 3.49
CA GLY A 49 -12.85 -18.00 3.52
C GLY A 49 -14.01 -18.68 4.26
N GLU A 50 -13.71 -19.51 5.26
CA GLU A 50 -14.70 -20.28 6.00
C GLU A 50 -15.40 -19.43 7.07
N ASP A 51 -14.78 -18.32 7.49
CA ASP A 51 -15.34 -17.46 8.51
C ASP A 51 -16.42 -16.53 7.95
N GLU A 52 -17.68 -16.82 8.26
CA GLU A 52 -18.83 -16.04 7.85
C GLU A 52 -18.74 -14.55 8.27
N ARG A 53 -17.95 -14.22 9.30
CA ARG A 53 -17.69 -12.83 9.70
C ARG A 53 -17.08 -12.03 8.55
N TYR A 54 -16.25 -12.66 7.73
CA TYR A 54 -15.55 -12.04 6.60
C TYR A 54 -16.20 -12.29 5.24
N ALA A 55 -17.40 -12.88 5.23
CA ALA A 55 -18.13 -13.18 4.00
C ALA A 55 -18.21 -11.97 3.05
N GLY A 56 -17.67 -12.17 1.84
CA GLY A 56 -17.62 -11.20 0.75
C GLY A 56 -16.57 -10.10 0.89
N ILE A 57 -15.59 -10.26 1.80
CA ILE A 57 -14.35 -9.50 1.78
C ILE A 57 -13.35 -10.27 0.90
N SER A 58 -12.55 -9.57 0.11
CA SER A 58 -11.51 -10.23 -0.72
C SER A 58 -10.38 -10.73 0.16
N HIS A 59 -9.86 -11.92 -0.15
CA HIS A 59 -8.66 -12.50 0.46
C HIS A 59 -7.44 -12.36 -0.47
N GLU A 60 -7.62 -11.69 -1.61
CA GLU A 60 -6.60 -11.44 -2.60
C GLU A 60 -6.27 -9.94 -2.62
N PRO A 61 -5.12 -9.51 -2.07
CA PRO A 61 -4.68 -8.14 -2.20
C PRO A 61 -4.27 -7.87 -3.65
N ARG A 62 -5.01 -7.00 -4.34
CA ARG A 62 -4.72 -6.60 -5.73
C ARG A 62 -4.43 -5.11 -5.83
N VAL A 63 -3.47 -4.77 -6.68
CA VAL A 63 -3.12 -3.38 -7.02
C VAL A 63 -3.52 -3.09 -8.46
N GLN A 64 -4.01 -1.88 -8.70
CA GLN A 64 -4.30 -1.41 -10.04
C GLN A 64 -3.00 -1.13 -10.81
N VAL A 65 -2.94 -1.58 -12.05
CA VAL A 65 -1.86 -1.29 -13.00
C VAL A 65 -2.35 -0.28 -14.03
N LYS A 66 -1.47 0.62 -14.46
CA LYS A 66 -1.78 1.62 -15.48
C LYS A 66 -2.25 0.94 -16.77
N MET A 67 -3.48 1.23 -17.18
CA MET A 67 -4.02 0.65 -18.42
C MET A 67 -3.28 1.25 -19.62
N PRO A 68 -2.53 0.44 -20.40
CA PRO A 68 -1.75 0.96 -21.51
C PRO A 68 -2.67 1.45 -22.64
N ALA A 69 -2.39 2.64 -23.17
CA ALA A 69 -3.18 3.19 -24.29
C ALA A 69 -3.17 2.25 -25.51
N LEU A 70 -2.11 1.45 -25.67
CA LEU A 70 -1.94 0.45 -26.73
C LEU A 70 -3.10 -0.56 -26.83
N VAL A 71 -3.84 -0.81 -25.74
CA VAL A 71 -5.04 -1.68 -25.74
C VAL A 71 -6.12 -1.21 -26.72
N HIS A 72 -6.12 0.08 -27.04
CA HIS A 72 -7.16 0.75 -27.83
C HIS A 72 -6.70 1.19 -29.23
N VAL A 73 -5.41 1.04 -29.57
CA VAL A 73 -4.86 1.61 -30.81
C VAL A 73 -5.19 0.76 -32.03
N ASN A 74 -4.75 -0.50 -32.05
CA ASN A 74 -5.00 -1.43 -33.14
C ASN A 74 -4.86 -2.89 -32.66
N VAL A 75 -5.17 -3.85 -33.53
CA VAL A 75 -5.16 -5.29 -33.20
C VAL A 75 -3.76 -5.79 -32.79
N GLU A 76 -2.71 -5.33 -33.46
CA GLU A 76 -1.32 -5.73 -33.16
C GLU A 76 -0.87 -5.21 -31.78
N ALA A 77 -1.07 -3.92 -31.52
CA ALA A 77 -0.76 -3.28 -30.25
C ALA A 77 -1.52 -3.93 -29.09
N ARG A 78 -2.82 -4.22 -29.30
CA ARG A 78 -3.65 -4.93 -28.33
C ARG A 78 -3.14 -6.35 -28.07
N ALA A 79 -2.76 -7.08 -29.11
CA ALA A 79 -2.22 -8.44 -28.97
C ALA A 79 -0.91 -8.45 -28.19
N VAL A 80 -0.01 -7.50 -28.47
CA VAL A 80 1.25 -7.34 -27.70
C VAL A 80 0.96 -6.98 -26.25
N THR A 81 0.04 -6.04 -26.01
CA THR A 81 -0.33 -5.62 -24.64
C THR A 81 -0.95 -6.76 -23.83
N MET A 82 -1.86 -7.54 -24.43
CA MET A 82 -2.47 -8.70 -23.76
C MET A 82 -1.49 -9.85 -23.55
N SER A 83 -0.44 -9.96 -24.38
CA SER A 83 0.66 -10.89 -24.14
C SER A 83 1.52 -10.44 -22.96
N TRP A 84 1.91 -9.17 -22.93
CA TRP A 84 2.65 -8.57 -21.83
C TRP A 84 1.91 -8.70 -20.50
N ALA A 85 0.61 -8.40 -20.48
CA ALA A 85 -0.23 -8.49 -19.29
C ALA A 85 -0.21 -9.90 -18.70
N ARG A 86 -0.38 -10.93 -19.55
CA ARG A 86 -0.29 -12.34 -19.12
C ARG A 86 1.07 -12.72 -18.55
N THR A 87 2.17 -12.21 -19.11
CA THR A 87 3.52 -12.48 -18.60
C THR A 87 3.76 -11.88 -17.21
N HIS A 88 3.04 -10.82 -16.83
CA HIS A 88 3.19 -10.11 -15.55
C HIS A 88 2.03 -10.38 -14.57
N ASP A 89 1.23 -11.43 -14.83
CA ASP A 89 0.05 -11.78 -14.04
C ASP A 89 -0.97 -10.64 -13.89
N ILE A 90 -1.07 -9.80 -14.93
CA ILE A 90 -2.02 -8.70 -15.02
C ILE A 90 -3.29 -9.21 -15.69
N SER A 91 -4.41 -9.03 -14.98
CA SER A 91 -5.75 -9.38 -15.45
C SER A 91 -6.66 -8.16 -15.52
N LEU A 92 -7.71 -8.24 -16.34
CA LEU A 92 -8.75 -7.24 -16.41
C LEU A 92 -9.77 -7.50 -15.28
N GLY A 93 -9.78 -6.63 -14.26
CA GLY A 93 -10.74 -6.66 -13.16
C GLY A 93 -11.80 -5.57 -13.31
N PHE A 94 -12.97 -5.77 -12.70
CA PHE A 94 -14.02 -4.75 -12.64
C PHE A 94 -14.03 -4.09 -11.26
N ARG A 95 -13.87 -2.76 -11.22
CA ARG A 95 -13.98 -1.97 -9.98
C ARG A 95 -15.41 -1.49 -9.81
N ARG A 96 -16.04 -1.91 -8.70
CA ARG A 96 -17.44 -1.57 -8.41
C ARG A 96 -17.62 -0.09 -8.11
N GLU A 97 -16.64 0.51 -7.44
CA GLU A 97 -16.66 1.92 -7.00
C GLU A 97 -16.66 2.88 -8.19
N THR A 98 -15.88 2.56 -9.21
CA THR A 98 -15.71 3.40 -10.41
C THR A 98 -16.54 2.92 -11.60
N LYS A 99 -17.22 1.77 -11.48
CA LYS A 99 -17.98 1.09 -12.55
C LYS A 99 -17.17 0.91 -13.83
N GLY A 100 -15.88 0.59 -13.69
CA GLY A 100 -14.93 0.51 -14.79
C GLY A 100 -14.09 -0.74 -14.75
N HIS A 101 -13.65 -1.19 -15.93
CA HIS A 101 -12.62 -2.23 -16.02
C HIS A 101 -11.23 -1.61 -15.86
N VAL A 102 -10.37 -2.26 -15.10
CA VAL A 102 -8.99 -1.85 -14.85
C VAL A 102 -8.06 -3.04 -15.00
N PHE A 103 -6.81 -2.78 -15.36
CA PHE A 103 -5.76 -3.78 -15.21
C PHE A 103 -5.36 -3.87 -13.74
N SER A 104 -5.18 -5.10 -13.25
CA SER A 104 -4.75 -5.35 -11.89
C SER A 104 -3.90 -6.61 -11.81
N ARG A 105 -2.96 -6.65 -10.88
CA ARG A 105 -2.19 -7.85 -10.53
C ARG A 105 -2.25 -8.08 -9.03
N PRO A 106 -1.90 -9.27 -8.54
CA PRO A 106 -1.64 -9.48 -7.12
C PRO A 106 -0.57 -8.50 -6.61
N TRP A 107 -0.75 -8.03 -5.39
CA TRP A 107 0.28 -7.32 -4.66
C TRP A 107 1.46 -8.25 -4.37
N ASP A 108 2.67 -7.74 -4.59
CA ASP A 108 3.91 -8.48 -4.40
C ASP A 108 4.74 -7.85 -3.27
N PRO A 109 4.82 -8.49 -2.09
CA PRO A 109 5.48 -7.95 -0.90
C PRO A 109 6.98 -7.71 -1.07
N THR A 110 7.60 -8.30 -2.11
CA THR A 110 9.05 -8.18 -2.35
C THR A 110 9.42 -6.94 -3.15
N ARG A 111 8.47 -6.34 -3.88
CA ARG A 111 8.70 -5.17 -4.75
C ARG A 111 7.77 -4.00 -4.44
N ASP A 112 6.56 -4.27 -3.96
CA ASP A 112 5.56 -3.25 -3.68
C ASP A 112 5.68 -2.77 -2.23
N ALA A 113 5.31 -1.51 -1.99
CA ALA A 113 5.28 -0.95 -0.65
C ALA A 113 3.95 -1.26 0.06
N LEU A 114 4.02 -1.70 1.32
CA LEU A 114 2.89 -1.73 2.22
C LEU A 114 2.79 -0.37 2.91
N TYR A 115 1.72 0.39 2.64
CA TYR A 115 1.46 1.65 3.31
C TYR A 115 0.46 1.46 4.44
N VAL A 116 0.82 1.86 5.67
CA VAL A 116 -0.08 1.83 6.84
C VAL A 116 -0.48 3.26 7.16
N SER A 117 -1.76 3.57 7.04
CA SER A 117 -2.31 4.89 7.37
C SER A 117 -2.40 5.11 8.88
N ARG A 118 -2.52 6.37 9.31
CA ARG A 118 -2.56 6.72 10.73
C ARG A 118 -3.73 6.06 11.47
N ASP A 119 -4.91 6.04 10.85
CA ASP A 119 -6.13 5.39 11.39
C ASP A 119 -6.01 3.86 11.53
N LYS A 120 -5.00 3.27 10.88
CA LYS A 120 -4.72 1.82 10.94
C LYS A 120 -3.49 1.47 11.74
N TRP A 121 -2.80 2.46 12.31
CA TRP A 121 -1.54 2.24 12.99
C TRP A 121 -1.67 1.34 14.22
N GLU A 122 -2.67 1.59 15.07
CA GLU A 122 -2.90 0.82 16.30
C GLU A 122 -3.26 -0.63 15.96
N GLU A 123 -4.28 -0.83 15.11
CA GLU A 123 -4.68 -2.15 14.59
C GLU A 123 -3.49 -2.93 14.00
N PHE A 124 -2.60 -2.23 13.29
CA PHE A 124 -1.43 -2.85 12.67
C PHE A 124 -0.36 -3.27 13.68
N CYS A 125 -0.13 -2.47 14.73
CA CYS A 125 0.81 -2.77 15.82
C CYS A 125 0.36 -3.94 16.70
N GLU A 126 -0.94 -4.24 16.75
CA GLU A 126 -1.52 -5.34 17.52
C GLU A 126 -1.43 -6.69 16.82
N LEU A 127 -1.31 -6.70 15.48
CA LEU A 127 -1.24 -7.93 14.67
C LEU A 127 -0.27 -9.00 15.18
N PRO A 128 0.97 -8.68 15.61
CA PRO A 128 1.92 -9.69 16.10
C PRO A 128 1.41 -10.45 17.33
N TRP A 129 0.50 -9.86 18.10
CA TRP A 129 0.05 -10.37 19.40
C TRP A 129 -1.31 -11.05 19.32
N GLU A 130 -2.20 -10.51 18.47
CA GLU A 130 -3.60 -10.96 18.41
C GLU A 130 -3.85 -12.05 17.37
N SER A 131 -2.96 -12.17 16.39
CA SER A 131 -3.23 -12.92 15.15
C SER A 131 -2.14 -13.95 14.88
N LYS A 132 -2.51 -15.24 14.82
CA LYS A 132 -1.61 -16.31 14.39
C LYS A 132 -1.69 -16.50 12.87
N GLY A 133 -0.55 -16.66 12.21
CA GLY A 133 -0.45 -16.90 10.76
C GLY A 133 -0.01 -15.68 9.94
N VAL A 134 -0.06 -14.48 10.54
CA VAL A 134 0.37 -13.23 9.88
C VAL A 134 1.90 -13.05 9.86
N GLU A 135 2.66 -13.93 10.51
CA GLU A 135 4.12 -13.94 10.48
C GLU A 135 4.66 -14.22 9.07
N GLU A 136 3.92 -14.98 8.25
CA GLU A 136 4.27 -15.18 6.84
C GLU A 136 4.19 -13.87 6.04
N MET A 137 3.25 -12.99 6.39
CA MET A 137 3.14 -11.66 5.79
C MET A 137 4.37 -10.82 6.12
N SER A 138 4.69 -10.69 7.41
CA SER A 138 5.78 -9.83 7.88
C SER A 138 7.15 -10.32 7.40
N ALA A 139 7.33 -11.65 7.29
CA ALA A 139 8.54 -12.24 6.75
C ALA A 139 8.80 -11.93 5.27
N LYS A 140 7.78 -11.55 4.49
CA LYS A 140 7.91 -11.28 3.05
C LYS A 140 8.00 -9.80 2.70
N VAL A 141 7.43 -8.92 3.52
CA VAL A 141 7.38 -7.48 3.24
C VAL A 141 8.77 -6.87 3.34
N ARG A 142 9.24 -6.26 2.25
CA ARG A 142 10.54 -5.58 2.17
C ARG A 142 10.46 -4.07 2.23
N HIS A 143 9.30 -3.51 1.90
CA HIS A 143 9.09 -2.07 1.79
C HIS A 143 7.87 -1.66 2.61
N LEU A 144 8.10 -0.93 3.70
CA LEU A 144 7.06 -0.36 4.55
C LEU A 144 6.99 1.15 4.30
N ALA A 145 5.78 1.71 4.27
CA ALA A 145 5.54 3.13 4.14
C ALA A 145 4.56 3.62 5.20
N LEU A 146 4.87 4.75 5.82
CA LEU A 146 4.06 5.37 6.87
C LEU A 146 3.91 6.87 6.58
N PRO A 147 2.82 7.53 6.99
CA PRO A 147 2.81 8.98 7.12
C PRO A 147 4.05 9.44 7.90
N ALA A 148 4.71 10.52 7.45
CA ALA A 148 5.87 11.08 8.16
C ALA A 148 5.55 11.34 9.64
N PHE A 149 4.33 11.81 9.93
CA PHE A 149 3.82 12.00 11.29
C PHE A 149 3.83 10.71 12.11
N THR A 150 3.35 9.60 11.54
CA THR A 150 3.31 8.31 12.24
C THR A 150 4.71 7.77 12.48
N ALA A 151 5.58 7.84 11.47
CA ALA A 151 6.97 7.41 11.63
C ALA A 151 7.70 8.20 12.72
N TYR A 152 7.53 9.53 12.74
CA TYR A 152 8.21 10.42 13.68
C TYR A 152 7.66 10.30 15.10
N TYR A 153 6.35 10.42 15.30
CA TYR A 153 5.78 10.47 16.65
C TYR A 153 5.48 9.11 17.27
N SER A 154 5.47 8.03 16.47
CA SER A 154 5.32 6.64 16.96
C SER A 154 6.59 5.83 16.76
N PHE A 155 7.76 6.49 16.84
CA PHE A 155 9.06 5.85 16.66
C PHE A 155 9.32 4.73 17.69
N ASN A 156 8.75 4.83 18.90
CA ASN A 156 8.89 3.81 19.94
C ASN A 156 8.23 2.50 19.52
N GLU A 157 6.98 2.54 19.05
CA GLU A 157 6.27 1.36 18.58
C GLU A 157 6.88 0.84 17.27
N LEU A 158 7.28 1.75 16.39
CA LEU A 158 7.94 1.44 15.14
C LEU A 158 9.24 0.68 15.36
N GLY A 159 10.13 1.17 16.23
CA GLY A 159 11.43 0.57 16.51
C GLY A 159 11.34 -0.71 17.35
N ASN A 160 10.64 -0.65 18.49
CA ASN A 160 10.61 -1.77 19.44
C ASN A 160 9.74 -2.95 18.98
N TYR A 161 8.71 -2.72 18.18
CA TYR A 161 7.75 -3.77 17.82
C TYR A 161 7.70 -4.03 16.33
N VAL A 162 7.40 -2.99 15.54
CA VAL A 162 7.14 -3.18 14.11
C VAL A 162 8.42 -3.64 13.40
N MET A 163 9.54 -2.94 13.57
CA MET A 163 10.80 -3.30 12.92
C MET A 163 11.30 -4.69 13.32
N GLN A 164 11.10 -5.11 14.56
CA GLN A 164 11.41 -6.49 15.00
C GLN A 164 10.55 -7.54 14.30
N TRP A 165 9.28 -7.22 14.02
CA TRP A 165 8.35 -8.13 13.38
C TRP A 165 8.57 -8.30 11.87
N PHE A 166 9.24 -7.36 11.21
CA PHE A 166 9.56 -7.40 9.77
C PHE A 166 11.04 -7.79 9.52
N PRO A 167 11.40 -9.08 9.56
CA PRO A 167 12.80 -9.52 9.45
C PRO A 167 13.42 -9.28 8.06
N SER A 168 12.58 -9.10 7.03
CA SER A 168 13.01 -8.85 5.65
C SER A 168 12.91 -7.37 5.25
N LEU A 169 12.67 -6.46 6.19
CA LEU A 169 12.56 -5.03 5.90
C LEU A 169 13.85 -4.51 5.27
N GLU A 170 13.74 -3.84 4.12
CA GLU A 170 14.86 -3.22 3.40
C GLU A 170 14.71 -1.70 3.28
N VAL A 171 13.47 -1.21 3.21
CA VAL A 171 13.16 0.22 3.03
C VAL A 171 12.02 0.63 3.96
N LEU A 172 12.25 1.67 4.74
CA LEU A 172 11.21 2.42 5.44
C LEU A 172 10.98 3.76 4.74
N SER A 173 9.79 3.95 4.20
CA SER A 173 9.40 5.17 3.51
C SER A 173 8.55 6.09 4.39
N SER A 174 8.99 7.33 4.60
CA SER A 174 8.21 8.37 5.29
C SER A 174 7.48 9.21 4.25
N VAL A 175 6.14 9.19 4.27
CA VAL A 175 5.28 9.88 3.30
C VAL A 175 4.99 11.30 3.78
N TRP A 176 5.52 12.26 3.03
CA TRP A 176 5.34 13.70 3.21
C TRP A 176 4.26 14.24 2.27
N GLY A 177 3.65 15.36 2.65
CA GLY A 177 2.58 15.98 1.88
C GLY A 177 1.25 15.22 2.01
N PRO A 178 0.38 15.32 0.98
CA PRO A 178 -0.89 14.61 0.95
C PRO A 178 -0.72 13.09 1.06
N LEU A 179 -1.60 12.44 1.82
CA LEU A 179 -1.52 11.02 2.14
C LEU A 179 -2.32 10.16 1.14
N PRO A 180 -1.87 8.92 0.85
CA PRO A 180 -2.68 7.92 0.16
C PRO A 180 -4.01 7.67 0.88
N GLU A 181 -5.10 7.69 0.12
CA GLU A 181 -6.45 7.47 0.65
C GLU A 181 -7.00 6.10 0.25
N LEU A 182 -7.44 5.33 1.25
CA LEU A 182 -8.09 4.04 1.05
C LEU A 182 -9.47 4.24 0.43
N LYS A 183 -9.81 3.45 -0.59
CA LYS A 183 -11.14 3.45 -1.19
C LYS A 183 -11.94 2.25 -0.73
N TYR A 184 -13.23 2.47 -0.49
CA TYR A 184 -14.16 1.47 0.03
C TYR A 184 -15.15 1.05 -1.04
N SER A 185 -15.43 -0.25 -1.13
CA SER A 185 -16.35 -0.83 -2.11
C SER A 185 -17.81 -0.79 -1.65
N ARG A 186 -18.02 -0.99 -0.36
CA ARG A 186 -19.33 -1.05 0.28
C ARG A 186 -19.20 -0.94 1.79
N THR A 187 -20.32 -0.67 2.44
CA THR A 187 -20.46 -0.77 3.90
C THR A 187 -21.23 -2.04 4.23
N LYS A 188 -20.74 -2.83 5.19
CA LYS A 188 -21.41 -4.01 5.74
C LYS A 188 -21.93 -3.68 7.14
N ARG A 189 -23.20 -3.95 7.40
CA ARG A 189 -23.75 -3.90 8.76
C ARG A 189 -23.51 -5.25 9.42
N VAL A 190 -22.84 -5.23 10.56
CA VAL A 190 -22.62 -6.38 11.45
C VAL A 190 -23.58 -6.23 12.60
N SER A 191 -24.46 -7.22 12.76
CA SER A 191 -25.51 -7.10 13.77
C SER A 191 -24.95 -7.17 15.20
N ARG A 192 -25.57 -6.47 16.15
CA ARG A 192 -25.17 -6.53 17.58
C ARG A 192 -25.03 -7.96 18.10
N ARG A 193 -25.92 -8.86 17.66
CA ARG A 193 -25.93 -10.27 18.04
C ARG A 193 -24.65 -11.01 17.60
N GLN A 194 -24.12 -10.68 16.43
CA GLN A 194 -22.87 -11.24 15.93
C GLN A 194 -21.66 -10.69 16.69
N LEU A 195 -21.67 -9.41 17.07
CA LEU A 195 -20.62 -8.80 17.89
C LEU A 195 -20.49 -9.48 19.25
N LEU A 196 -21.61 -9.69 19.94
CA LEU A 196 -21.67 -10.38 21.23
C LEU A 196 -21.19 -11.83 21.13
N ALA A 197 -21.50 -12.54 20.04
CA ALA A 197 -21.03 -13.90 19.80
C ALA A 197 -19.52 -13.97 19.52
N ALA A 198 -18.95 -12.89 18.96
CA ALA A 198 -17.53 -12.76 18.68
C ALA A 198 -16.70 -12.27 19.89
N GLY A 199 -17.33 -12.06 21.06
CA GLY A 199 -16.64 -11.57 22.26
C GLY A 199 -16.22 -10.10 22.19
N VAL A 200 -16.74 -9.34 21.22
CA VAL A 200 -16.50 -7.90 21.11
C VAL A 200 -17.35 -7.21 22.17
N THR A 201 -16.73 -6.82 23.28
CA THR A 201 -17.35 -5.98 24.30
C THR A 201 -17.15 -4.52 23.91
N ASP A 202 -18.24 -3.75 23.87
CA ASP A 202 -18.24 -2.32 23.53
C ASP A 202 -17.07 -1.60 24.24
N ASP A 203 -16.12 -1.10 23.43
CA ASP A 203 -14.91 -0.42 23.90
C ASP A 203 -15.08 1.10 23.90
N ASP A 204 -14.57 1.68 24.98
CA ASP A 204 -14.35 3.06 25.46
C ASP A 204 -15.24 4.27 25.09
N GLY A 205 -16.23 4.14 24.20
CA GLY A 205 -17.15 5.23 23.90
C GLY A 205 -16.58 6.34 23.03
N THR A 206 -15.50 6.09 22.29
CA THR A 206 -14.91 7.05 21.34
C THR A 206 -14.77 6.55 19.90
N ASP A 207 -15.68 5.72 19.42
CA ASP A 207 -16.09 5.72 18.01
C ASP A 207 -17.44 5.02 17.93
N THR A 208 -18.47 5.75 17.48
CA THR A 208 -19.76 5.19 17.10
C THR A 208 -19.60 3.89 16.37
N GLY A 209 -19.24 4.00 15.08
CA GLY A 209 -19.37 2.93 14.09
C GLY A 209 -20.68 2.13 14.13
N VAL A 210 -21.64 2.46 15.01
CA VAL A 210 -22.68 1.61 15.56
C VAL A 210 -23.97 2.40 15.47
N ASP A 211 -24.95 1.82 14.79
CA ASP A 211 -26.28 2.39 14.67
C ASP A 211 -26.87 2.57 16.08
N PRO A 212 -27.19 3.80 16.52
CA PRO A 212 -27.62 4.06 17.90
C PRO A 212 -29.01 3.49 18.22
N LEU A 213 -29.78 3.08 17.21
CA LEU A 213 -31.09 2.46 17.38
C LEU A 213 -30.99 0.93 17.42
N THR A 214 -30.15 0.34 16.58
CA THR A 214 -30.07 -1.13 16.46
C THR A 214 -28.89 -1.74 17.22
N GLY A 215 -27.84 -0.96 17.49
CA GLY A 215 -26.57 -1.43 18.02
C GLY A 215 -25.73 -2.19 16.99
N ASP A 216 -26.03 -2.05 15.70
CA ASP A 216 -25.30 -2.71 14.62
C ASP A 216 -24.08 -1.91 14.21
N ARG A 217 -22.92 -2.56 14.04
CA ARG A 217 -21.69 -1.90 13.59
C ARG A 217 -21.63 -1.82 12.06
N GLU A 218 -21.43 -0.64 11.50
CA GLU A 218 -21.10 -0.42 10.09
C GLU A 218 -19.59 -0.58 9.86
N GLU A 219 -19.20 -1.65 9.19
CA GLU A 219 -17.82 -1.90 8.76
C GLU A 219 -17.64 -1.49 7.30
N ARG A 220 -16.71 -0.56 7.04
CA ARG A 220 -16.35 -0.15 5.67
C ARG A 220 -15.43 -1.21 5.07
N ILE A 221 -15.87 -1.87 3.98
CA ILE A 221 -15.07 -2.88 3.28
C ILE A 221 -14.21 -2.20 2.23
N ALA A 222 -12.89 -2.38 2.32
CA ALA A 222 -11.93 -1.85 1.36
C ALA A 222 -12.23 -2.34 -0.06
N ALA A 223 -11.87 -1.54 -1.06
CA ALA A 223 -11.95 -1.93 -2.45
C ALA A 223 -11.07 -3.17 -2.70
N GLU A 224 -11.61 -4.14 -3.45
CA GLU A 224 -10.89 -5.38 -3.78
C GLU A 224 -9.61 -5.09 -4.58
N ILE A 225 -9.69 -4.11 -5.49
CA ILE A 225 -8.55 -3.59 -6.26
C ILE A 225 -8.19 -2.21 -5.74
N GLN A 226 -7.02 -2.09 -5.13
CA GLN A 226 -6.51 -0.84 -4.59
C GLN A 226 -6.15 0.15 -5.71
N PRO A 227 -6.43 1.46 -5.51
CA PRO A 227 -6.07 2.49 -6.49
C PRO A 227 -4.55 2.57 -6.67
N MET A 228 -4.13 3.03 -7.84
CA MET A 228 -2.71 3.19 -8.16
C MET A 228 -2.14 4.40 -7.44
N TRP A 229 -1.11 4.14 -6.64
CA TRP A 229 -0.28 5.11 -5.96
C TRP A 229 1.19 4.79 -6.22
N GLU A 230 1.98 5.82 -6.38
CA GLU A 230 3.42 5.75 -6.58
C GLU A 230 4.12 6.55 -5.47
N LEU A 231 5.23 6.02 -4.94
CA LEU A 231 6.09 6.74 -4.00
C LEU A 231 7.25 7.35 -4.79
N VAL A 232 7.26 8.69 -4.87
CA VAL A 232 8.33 9.44 -5.52
C VAL A 232 9.21 10.04 -4.44
N ARG A 233 10.55 9.96 -4.59
CA ARG A 233 11.46 10.59 -3.62
C ARG A 233 11.10 12.05 -3.39
N GLU A 234 11.04 12.45 -2.13
CA GLU A 234 10.95 13.85 -1.77
C GLU A 234 12.34 14.48 -1.85
N THR A 235 12.41 15.65 -2.50
CA THR A 235 13.67 16.33 -2.81
C THR A 235 13.64 17.80 -2.41
N LYS A 236 12.59 18.23 -1.70
CA LYS A 236 12.48 19.59 -1.18
C LYS A 236 13.21 19.68 0.15
N ASP A 237 13.87 20.81 0.38
CA ASP A 237 14.54 21.09 1.65
C ASP A 237 13.51 21.33 2.77
N VAL A 238 12.41 22.03 2.45
CA VAL A 238 11.29 22.26 3.36
C VAL A 238 10.10 21.41 2.93
N VAL A 239 9.59 20.63 3.87
CA VAL A 239 8.52 19.66 3.67
C VAL A 239 7.37 19.90 4.63
N ARG A 240 6.20 19.37 4.27
CA ARG A 240 5.00 19.45 5.09
C ARG A 240 4.57 18.06 5.50
N MET A 241 4.44 17.84 6.79
CA MET A 241 3.94 16.63 7.40
C MET A 241 2.43 16.77 7.59
N CYS A 242 1.67 15.84 7.02
CA CYS A 242 0.22 15.77 7.24
C CYS A 242 -0.07 15.07 8.55
N VAL A 243 -0.87 15.72 9.40
CA VAL A 243 -1.40 15.19 10.65
C VAL A 243 -2.88 14.92 10.40
N LEU A 244 -3.25 13.64 10.31
CA LEU A 244 -4.64 13.22 10.19
C LEU A 244 -5.08 12.66 11.53
N ASP A 245 -6.05 13.33 12.17
CA ASP A 245 -6.67 12.82 13.39
C ASP A 245 -7.54 11.59 13.03
N PRO A 246 -7.27 10.42 13.64
CA PRO A 246 -8.01 9.21 13.32
C PRO A 246 -9.47 9.22 13.82
N LEU A 247 -9.83 10.08 14.78
CA LEU A 247 -11.16 10.12 15.39
C LEU A 247 -12.15 10.98 14.61
N ASP A 248 -11.73 12.15 14.16
CA ASP A 248 -12.60 13.11 13.48
C ASP A 248 -12.20 13.41 12.02
N GLU A 249 -11.19 12.70 11.50
CA GLU A 249 -10.65 12.85 10.16
C GLU A 249 -10.15 14.29 9.88
N THR A 250 -9.87 15.10 10.91
CA THR A 250 -9.36 16.46 10.71
C THR A 250 -7.90 16.45 10.25
N GLU A 251 -7.62 17.26 9.22
CA GLU A 251 -6.28 17.42 8.65
C GLU A 251 -5.62 18.70 9.17
N SER A 252 -4.43 18.56 9.74
CA SER A 252 -3.53 19.67 10.05
C SER A 252 -2.12 19.41 9.50
N TRP A 253 -1.26 20.43 9.53
CA TRP A 253 0.02 20.39 8.82
C TRP A 253 1.13 21.01 9.64
N GLU A 254 2.25 20.30 9.73
CA GLU A 254 3.51 20.79 10.31
C GLU A 254 4.52 21.00 9.18
N GLU A 255 5.28 22.09 9.23
CA GLU A 255 6.30 22.42 8.22
C GLU A 255 7.68 22.48 8.88
N GLY A 256 8.69 21.93 8.21
CA GLY A 256 10.07 22.05 8.66
C GLY A 256 11.07 21.47 7.66
N GLU A 257 12.34 21.46 8.06
CA GLU A 257 13.45 21.03 7.22
C GLU A 257 13.53 19.50 7.16
N LEU A 258 13.48 18.94 5.95
CA LEU A 258 13.42 17.50 5.74
C LEU A 258 14.63 16.78 6.35
N GLU A 259 15.82 17.33 6.17
CA GLU A 259 17.07 16.76 6.68
C GLU A 259 17.01 16.64 8.20
N MET A 260 16.63 17.73 8.89
CA MET A 260 16.49 17.76 10.35
C MET A 260 15.47 16.72 10.85
N TRP A 261 14.27 16.65 10.26
CA TRP A 261 13.26 15.68 10.67
C TRP A 261 13.72 14.22 10.46
N MET A 262 14.42 13.95 9.36
CA MET A 262 14.91 12.60 9.05
C MET A 262 16.09 12.21 9.94
N GLU A 263 16.98 13.14 10.28
CA GLU A 263 18.06 12.93 11.26
C GLU A 263 17.49 12.68 12.65
N GLU A 264 16.55 13.51 13.12
CA GLU A 264 15.91 13.33 14.42
C GLU A 264 15.16 12.00 14.52
N LEU A 265 14.46 11.58 13.47
CA LEU A 265 13.83 10.25 13.42
C LEU A 265 14.89 9.13 13.53
N ALA A 266 15.98 9.24 12.78
CA ALA A 266 17.06 8.26 12.83
C ALA A 266 17.70 8.21 14.22
N ASP A 267 17.92 9.35 14.87
CA ASP A 267 18.46 9.41 16.22
C ASP A 267 17.49 8.85 17.26
N ALA A 268 16.20 9.17 17.14
CA ALA A 268 15.15 8.66 18.01
C ALA A 268 15.05 7.12 17.92
N LEU A 269 15.14 6.55 16.73
CA LEU A 269 15.13 5.10 16.54
C LEU A 269 16.33 4.41 17.20
N LEU A 270 17.50 5.04 17.29
CA LEU A 270 18.65 4.49 18.02
C LEU A 270 18.42 4.36 19.53
N THR A 271 17.40 5.04 20.07
CA THR A 271 17.00 4.90 21.48
C THR A 271 16.12 3.68 21.74
N THR A 272 15.72 2.96 20.68
CA THR A 272 14.85 1.77 20.73
C THR A 272 15.65 0.48 20.54
N GLU A 273 15.04 -0.67 20.85
CA GLU A 273 15.63 -1.99 20.63
C GLU A 273 15.48 -2.42 19.16
N LEU A 274 16.37 -1.92 18.30
CA LEU A 274 16.39 -2.25 16.89
C LEU A 274 16.98 -3.65 16.63
N PRO A 275 16.38 -4.45 15.72
CA PRO A 275 16.90 -5.77 15.37
C PRO A 275 18.11 -5.67 14.42
N GLU A 276 18.93 -6.72 14.36
CA GLU A 276 20.16 -6.77 13.54
C GLU A 276 19.91 -6.55 12.04
N ASN A 277 18.73 -6.92 11.52
CA ASN A 277 18.37 -6.68 10.13
C ASN A 277 18.11 -5.19 9.84
N VAL A 278 17.93 -4.36 10.87
CA VAL A 278 17.68 -2.91 10.75
C VAL A 278 18.91 -2.09 11.10
N TYR A 279 19.63 -2.45 12.17
CA TYR A 279 20.82 -1.72 12.61
C TYR A 279 22.01 -2.66 12.87
N ASP A 280 23.12 -2.38 12.20
CA ASP A 280 24.40 -3.06 12.39
C ASP A 280 25.18 -2.38 13.52
N VAL A 281 25.19 -3.01 14.69
CA VAL A 281 25.84 -2.49 15.90
C VAL A 281 27.36 -2.42 15.74
N GLU A 282 27.98 -3.39 15.04
CA GLU A 282 29.43 -3.41 14.81
C GLU A 282 29.84 -2.32 13.82
N GLY A 283 29.07 -2.15 12.75
CA GLY A 283 29.28 -1.13 11.73
C GLY A 283 28.77 0.27 12.12
N GLN A 284 28.05 0.40 13.23
CA GLN A 284 27.38 1.63 13.70
C GLN A 284 26.54 2.31 12.61
N LYS A 285 25.77 1.52 11.86
CA LYS A 285 25.00 2.02 10.70
C LYS A 285 23.68 1.29 10.54
N TYR A 286 22.73 1.98 9.91
CA TYR A 286 21.49 1.36 9.46
C TYR A 286 21.72 0.42 8.27
N SER A 287 21.12 -0.76 8.34
CA SER A 287 21.10 -1.79 7.28
C SER A 287 19.98 -1.55 6.27
N ILE A 288 18.96 -0.78 6.65
CA ILE A 288 17.82 -0.40 5.79
C ILE A 288 17.95 1.02 5.27
N GLU A 289 17.25 1.31 4.16
CA GLU A 289 17.14 2.66 3.62
C GLU A 289 15.95 3.41 4.27
N PHE A 290 16.21 4.54 4.92
CA PHE A 290 15.17 5.53 5.22
C PHE A 290 14.93 6.41 4.00
N ARG A 291 13.71 6.38 3.47
CA ARG A 291 13.37 7.05 2.23
C ARG A 291 12.27 8.09 2.43
N PRO A 292 12.57 9.39 2.39
CA PRO A 292 11.52 10.40 2.36
C PRO A 292 10.86 10.41 0.98
N VAL A 293 9.53 10.32 0.95
CA VAL A 293 8.75 10.21 -0.28
C VAL A 293 7.51 11.08 -0.26
N ARG A 294 6.95 11.35 -1.43
CA ARG A 294 5.58 11.83 -1.62
C ARG A 294 4.76 10.75 -2.30
N ALA A 295 3.51 10.63 -1.88
CA ALA A 295 2.54 9.82 -2.59
C ALA A 295 1.96 10.58 -3.78
N VAL A 296 2.04 9.99 -4.96
CA VAL A 296 1.46 10.53 -6.19
C VAL A 296 0.42 9.55 -6.71
N LYS A 297 -0.75 10.06 -7.06
CA LYS A 297 -1.80 9.27 -7.69
C LYS A 297 -1.41 9.00 -9.14
N GLY A 298 -1.38 7.73 -9.54
CA GLY A 298 -0.99 7.30 -10.87
C GLY A 298 -2.07 7.43 -11.94
#